data_AF-A0A7V8AJE4-F1
#
_entry.id   AF-A0A7V8AJE4-F1
#
_cell.length_a   1.000
_cell.length_b   1.000
_cell.length_c   1.000
_cell.angle_alpha   90.00
_cell.angle_beta   90.00
_cell.angle_gamma   90.00
#
_symmetry.space_group_name_H-M   'P 1'
#
loop_
_entity.id
_entity.type
_entity.pdbx_description
1 polymer ?
#
loop_
_entity_poly.entity_id
_entity_poly.type
_entity_poly.pdbx_seq_one_letter_code
_entity_poly.pdbx_strand_id
1 'polypeptide(L)'
;PGYFEPLNLWVSVALPPGNRKSAVQNAVTAPLLSWERTETAHLSDSIAAATSARKTAEARAASLRAKAGRTTNEMQARDYAAQVATIEANLPDIPHVPQLWTSDATPERLGMLLADNAEVMAWLSSEGGVFDLLGGRYSNGIPNLDLVLKAHSGDPERVDRTGRPPVFLAHPLLTIGLSPQPEVLRGLSEKPGFRGRGLLARFLYFFPLSPLGYRALTAPPHPGCHDPGL
;
A
#
# COMPACT_ATOMS: atom_id res chain seq x y z
N PRO A 1 2.18 -32.45 -10.85
CA PRO A 1 1.57 -31.50 -11.80
C PRO A 1 0.46 -30.69 -11.11
N GLY A 2 0.56 -29.36 -11.10
CA GLY A 2 -0.35 -28.48 -10.33
C GLY A 2 0.33 -27.47 -9.40
N TYR A 3 1.64 -27.25 -9.55
CA TYR A 3 2.33 -26.14 -8.90
C TYR A 3 1.94 -24.84 -9.63
N PHE A 4 1.38 -23.89 -8.88
CA PHE A 4 1.03 -22.55 -9.33
C PHE A 4 1.81 -21.57 -8.45
N GLU A 5 2.45 -20.59 -9.08
CA GLU A 5 3.13 -19.49 -8.40
C GLU A 5 2.61 -18.19 -9.00
N PRO A 6 2.19 -17.22 -8.18
CA PRO A 6 1.69 -15.96 -8.68
C PRO A 6 2.82 -15.08 -9.25
N LEU A 7 2.47 -14.09 -10.08
CA LEU A 7 3.44 -13.25 -10.81
C LEU A 7 4.00 -12.08 -10.00
N ASN A 8 3.50 -11.83 -8.78
CA ASN A 8 3.99 -10.74 -7.96
C ASN A 8 5.43 -11.01 -7.50
N LEU A 9 6.27 -9.98 -7.58
CA LEU A 9 7.70 -10.10 -7.28
C LEU A 9 8.06 -9.30 -6.04
N TRP A 10 8.96 -9.86 -5.23
CA TRP A 10 9.57 -9.16 -4.11
C TRP A 10 11.04 -8.93 -4.41
N VAL A 11 11.42 -7.68 -4.64
CA VAL A 11 12.76 -7.29 -5.07
C VAL A 11 13.35 -6.32 -4.04
N SER A 12 14.60 -6.58 -3.65
CA SER A 12 15.36 -5.72 -2.75
C SER A 12 16.72 -5.38 -3.35
N VAL A 13 16.88 -4.12 -3.75
CA VAL A 13 18.10 -3.58 -4.35
C VAL A 13 18.88 -2.80 -3.29
N ALA A 14 19.85 -3.45 -2.66
CA ALA A 14 20.61 -2.83 -1.57
C ALA A 14 21.67 -1.89 -2.10
N LEU A 15 21.55 -0.60 -1.77
CA LEU A 15 22.43 0.46 -2.27
C LEU A 15 22.86 1.40 -1.13
N PRO A 16 24.16 1.76 -1.04
CA PRO A 16 24.64 2.76 -0.09
C PRO A 16 23.92 4.12 -0.25
N PRO A 17 23.97 5.00 0.76
CA PRO A 17 23.39 6.33 0.66
C PRO A 17 24.03 7.13 -0.49
N GLY A 18 23.30 8.12 -1.02
CA GLY A 18 23.76 8.97 -2.13
C GLY A 18 23.59 8.39 -3.54
N ASN A 19 23.19 7.12 -3.69
CA ASN A 19 23.06 6.45 -5.00
C ASN A 19 21.79 6.81 -5.80
N ARG A 20 21.22 8.01 -5.58
CA ARG A 20 20.03 8.53 -6.28
C ARG A 20 18.81 7.58 -6.28
N LYS A 21 18.68 6.76 -5.23
CA LYS A 21 17.61 5.76 -5.07
C LYS A 21 16.21 6.36 -5.24
N SER A 22 15.97 7.50 -4.60
CA SER A 22 14.69 8.22 -4.69
C SER A 22 14.43 8.78 -6.09
N ALA A 23 15.47 9.18 -6.84
CA ALA A 23 15.29 9.65 -8.22
C ALA A 23 14.88 8.50 -9.16
N VAL A 24 15.48 7.32 -8.99
CA VAL A 24 15.08 6.12 -9.75
C VAL A 24 13.67 5.69 -9.38
N GLN A 25 13.33 5.66 -8.09
CA GLN A 25 11.97 5.36 -7.65
C GLN A 25 10.96 6.32 -8.28
N ASN A 26 11.22 7.63 -8.25
CA ASN A 26 10.35 8.63 -8.86
C ASN A 26 10.19 8.42 -10.38
N ALA A 27 11.26 8.06 -11.09
CA ALA A 27 11.19 7.75 -12.51
C ALA A 27 10.32 6.51 -12.80
N VAL A 28 10.42 5.48 -11.95
CA VAL A 28 9.63 4.24 -12.06
C VAL A 28 8.16 4.47 -11.70
N THR A 29 7.86 5.29 -10.69
CA THR A 29 6.49 5.55 -10.25
C THR A 29 5.80 6.68 -11.03
N ALA A 30 6.54 7.54 -11.74
CA ALA A 30 5.99 8.61 -12.57
C ALA A 30 4.87 8.16 -13.53
N PRO A 31 5.01 7.07 -14.33
CA PRO A 31 3.92 6.60 -15.18
C PRO A 31 2.70 6.12 -14.38
N LEU A 32 2.91 5.47 -13.24
CA LEU A 32 1.81 5.03 -12.35
C LEU A 32 1.02 6.23 -11.83
N LEU A 33 1.74 7.23 -11.32
CA LEU A 33 1.16 8.47 -10.81
C LEU A 33 0.42 9.25 -11.91
N SER A 34 0.97 9.27 -13.13
CA SER A 34 0.30 9.91 -14.27
C SER A 34 -1.02 9.21 -14.58
N TRP A 35 -1.03 7.88 -14.60
CA TRP A 35 -2.24 7.10 -14.86
C TRP A 35 -3.26 7.28 -13.74
N GLU A 36 -2.85 7.19 -12.47
CA GLU A 36 -3.75 7.41 -11.31
C GLU A 36 -4.41 8.78 -11.37
N ARG A 37 -3.68 9.83 -11.79
CA ARG A 37 -4.24 11.18 -11.97
C ARG A 37 -5.27 11.24 -13.09
N THR A 38 -5.00 10.59 -14.22
CA THR A 38 -5.94 10.52 -15.34
C THR A 38 -7.22 9.80 -14.92
N GLU A 39 -7.11 8.65 -14.26
CA GLU A 39 -8.27 7.90 -13.80
C GLU A 39 -9.04 8.63 -12.70
N THR A 40 -8.35 9.33 -11.80
CA THR A 40 -9.01 10.20 -10.81
C THR A 40 -9.85 11.27 -11.48
N ALA A 41 -9.32 11.91 -12.53
CA ALA A 41 -10.05 12.93 -13.29
C ALA A 41 -11.22 12.33 -14.08
N HIS A 42 -11.07 11.14 -14.65
CA HIS A 42 -12.17 10.45 -15.34
C HIS A 42 -13.30 10.04 -14.39
N LEU A 43 -12.96 9.61 -13.17
CA LEU A 43 -13.93 9.14 -12.19
C LEU A 43 -14.53 10.27 -11.33
N SER A 44 -13.98 11.48 -11.36
CA SER A 44 -14.37 12.56 -10.44
C SER A 44 -15.86 12.84 -10.45
N ASP A 45 -16.46 12.92 -11.64
CA ASP A 45 -17.88 13.25 -11.81
C ASP A 45 -18.77 12.10 -11.35
N SER A 46 -18.38 10.85 -11.66
CA SER A 46 -19.07 9.65 -11.20
C SER A 46 -19.02 9.52 -9.68
N ILE A 47 -17.87 9.79 -9.07
CA ILE A 47 -17.69 9.76 -7.61
C ILE A 47 -18.54 10.85 -6.96
N ALA A 48 -18.52 12.07 -7.49
CA ALA A 48 -19.32 13.18 -6.98
C ALA A 48 -20.83 12.87 -7.06
N ALA A 49 -21.29 12.35 -8.20
CA ALA A 49 -22.68 11.95 -8.41
C ALA A 49 -23.09 10.83 -7.45
N ALA A 50 -22.31 9.74 -7.36
CA ALA A 50 -22.57 8.62 -6.46
C ALA A 50 -22.56 9.04 -4.99
N THR A 51 -21.59 9.88 -4.59
CA THR A 51 -21.50 10.42 -3.23
C THR A 51 -22.72 11.28 -2.88
N SER A 52 -23.16 12.14 -3.80
CA SER A 52 -24.36 12.97 -3.61
C SER A 52 -25.60 12.10 -3.47
N ALA A 53 -25.81 11.16 -4.40
CA ALA A 53 -26.93 10.23 -4.37
C ALA A 53 -26.97 9.40 -3.08
N ARG A 54 -25.82 8.90 -2.63
CA ARG A 54 -25.70 8.17 -1.36
C ARG A 54 -26.09 9.03 -0.16
N LYS A 55 -25.55 10.24 -0.05
CA LYS A 55 -25.89 11.18 1.03
C LYS A 55 -27.38 11.52 1.05
N THR A 56 -27.99 11.74 -0.11
CA THR A 56 -29.43 11.97 -0.22
C THR A 56 -30.23 10.76 0.25
N ALA A 57 -29.84 9.55 -0.16
CA ALA A 57 -30.48 8.31 0.27
C ALA A 57 -30.35 8.08 1.78
N GLU A 58 -29.15 8.26 2.35
CA GLU A 58 -28.88 8.18 3.79
C GLU A 58 -29.71 9.20 4.58
N ALA A 59 -29.80 10.45 4.13
CA ALA A 59 -30.63 11.48 4.76
C ALA A 59 -32.13 11.12 4.73
N ARG A 60 -32.61 10.56 3.62
CA ARG A 60 -34.00 10.08 3.50
C ARG A 60 -34.26 8.90 4.45
N ALA A 61 -33.36 7.93 4.50
CA ALA A 61 -33.43 6.81 5.44
C ALA A 61 -33.45 7.29 6.90
N ALA A 62 -32.57 8.24 7.26
CA ALA A 62 -32.56 8.84 8.59
C ALA A 62 -33.88 9.57 8.94
N SER A 63 -34.45 10.32 8.00
CA SER A 63 -35.74 11.01 8.19
C SER A 63 -36.89 10.02 8.41
N LEU A 64 -36.98 8.97 7.59
CA LEU A 64 -38.01 7.93 7.71
C LEU A 64 -37.84 7.13 9.01
N ARG A 65 -36.60 6.82 9.39
CA ARG A 65 -36.28 6.17 10.67
C ARG A 65 -36.74 7.01 11.86
N ALA A 66 -36.53 8.32 11.82
CA ALA A 66 -37.04 9.22 12.86
C ALA A 66 -38.58 9.27 12.90
N LYS A 67 -39.26 9.22 11.75
CA LYS A 67 -40.73 9.13 11.68
C LYS A 67 -41.25 7.80 12.26
N ALA A 68 -40.59 6.69 11.93
CA ALA A 68 -40.91 5.37 12.46
C ALA A 68 -40.81 5.33 13.99
N GLY A 69 -39.79 5.95 14.58
CA GLY A 69 -39.61 5.99 16.03
C GLY A 69 -40.55 6.95 16.79
N ARG A 70 -41.24 7.86 16.08
CA ARG A 70 -42.15 8.86 16.69
C ARG A 70 -43.63 8.54 16.52
N THR A 71 -44.00 7.74 15.53
CA THR A 71 -45.40 7.43 15.27
C THR A 71 -45.96 6.45 16.31
N THR A 72 -47.19 6.70 16.77
CA THR A 72 -47.92 5.81 17.69
C THR A 72 -48.69 4.72 16.94
N ASN A 73 -48.83 4.84 15.63
CA ASN A 73 -49.47 3.83 14.79
C ASN A 73 -48.45 2.78 14.35
N GLU A 74 -48.60 1.57 14.87
CA GLU A 74 -47.67 0.46 14.63
C GLU A 74 -47.59 0.03 13.16
N MET A 75 -48.71 0.12 12.42
CA MET A 75 -48.74 -0.20 10.99
C MET A 75 -47.93 0.83 10.19
N GLN A 76 -48.04 2.12 10.52
CA GLN A 76 -47.22 3.17 9.90
C GLN A 76 -45.75 3.06 10.29
N ALA A 77 -45.44 2.69 11.54
CA ALA A 77 -44.06 2.47 11.97
C ALA A 77 -43.40 1.35 11.14
N ARG A 78 -44.12 0.24 10.91
CA ARG A 78 -43.66 -0.87 10.07
C ARG A 78 -43.47 -0.46 8.61
N ASP A 79 -44.39 0.33 8.05
CA ASP A 79 -44.25 0.84 6.68
C ASP A 79 -43.00 1.72 6.51
N TYR A 80 -42.78 2.68 7.40
CA TYR A 80 -41.56 3.49 7.38
C TYR A 80 -40.29 2.65 7.55
N ALA A 81 -40.30 1.64 8.43
CA ALA A 81 -39.16 0.75 8.59
C ALA A 81 -38.87 -0.07 7.31
N ALA A 82 -39.91 -0.56 6.62
CA ALA A 82 -39.76 -1.27 5.35
C ALA A 82 -39.18 -0.35 4.25
N GLN A 83 -39.62 0.91 4.19
CA GLN A 83 -39.04 1.90 3.28
C GLN A 83 -37.56 2.19 3.59
N VAL A 84 -37.19 2.32 4.88
CA VAL A 84 -35.79 2.49 5.29
C VAL A 84 -34.94 1.31 4.86
N ALA A 85 -35.38 0.08 5.14
CA ALA A 85 -34.67 -1.12 4.73
C ALA A 85 -34.48 -1.19 3.21
N THR A 86 -35.50 -0.79 2.45
CA THR A 86 -35.42 -0.71 0.98
C THR A 86 -34.38 0.32 0.53
N ILE A 87 -34.32 1.49 1.15
CA ILE A 87 -33.31 2.51 0.80
C ILE A 87 -31.91 2.03 1.13
N GLU A 88 -31.71 1.43 2.30
CA GLU A 88 -30.40 0.96 2.76
C GLU A 88 -29.87 -0.21 1.93
N ALA A 89 -30.75 -1.11 1.48
CA ALA A 89 -30.41 -2.19 0.58
C ALA A 89 -30.02 -1.72 -0.83
N ASN A 90 -30.42 -0.50 -1.23
CA ASN A 90 -30.17 0.07 -2.55
C ASN A 90 -29.27 1.32 -2.49
N LEU A 91 -28.44 1.45 -1.44
CA LEU A 91 -27.47 2.54 -1.39
C LEU A 91 -26.49 2.41 -2.56
N PRO A 92 -26.23 3.51 -3.29
CA PRO A 92 -25.28 3.46 -4.38
C PRO A 92 -23.86 3.26 -3.84
N ASP A 93 -23.12 2.37 -4.50
CA ASP A 93 -21.70 2.21 -4.29
C ASP A 93 -20.94 3.41 -4.84
N ILE A 94 -19.97 3.88 -4.08
CA ILE A 94 -19.10 4.97 -4.48
C ILE A 94 -17.87 4.32 -5.13
N PRO A 95 -17.58 4.59 -6.41
CA PRO A 95 -16.36 4.11 -7.03
C PRO A 95 -15.13 4.57 -6.24
N HIS A 96 -14.18 3.67 -6.03
CA HIS A 96 -12.90 4.00 -5.42
C HIS A 96 -11.95 4.51 -6.50
N VAL A 97 -11.16 5.52 -6.16
CA VAL A 97 -10.05 5.94 -7.02
C VAL A 97 -9.00 4.82 -7.00
N PRO A 98 -8.59 4.28 -8.16
CA PRO A 98 -7.56 3.28 -8.22
C PRO A 98 -6.26 3.78 -7.59
N GLN A 99 -5.66 2.94 -6.75
CA GLN A 99 -4.33 3.14 -6.18
C GLN A 99 -3.49 1.93 -6.55
N LEU A 100 -2.45 2.12 -7.35
CA LEU A 100 -1.61 1.03 -7.85
C LEU A 100 -0.49 0.67 -6.88
N TRP A 101 -0.07 1.63 -6.04
CA TRP A 101 1.06 1.44 -5.14
C TRP A 101 0.97 2.23 -3.84
N THR A 102 1.77 1.83 -2.87
CA THR A 102 2.01 2.53 -1.61
C THR A 102 3.50 2.53 -1.26
N SER A 103 3.96 3.53 -0.49
CA SER A 103 5.30 3.55 0.11
C SER A 103 5.31 3.25 1.60
N ASP A 104 4.18 3.46 2.27
CA ASP A 104 4.01 3.35 3.71
C ASP A 104 2.55 3.01 4.03
N ALA A 105 2.32 1.84 4.60
CA ALA A 105 1.02 1.42 5.09
C ALA A 105 1.22 0.52 6.32
N THR A 106 0.34 0.64 7.31
CA THR A 106 0.23 -0.40 8.34
C THR A 106 -0.36 -1.67 7.71
N PRO A 107 -0.10 -2.87 8.25
CA PRO A 107 -0.76 -4.10 7.81
C PRO A 107 -2.30 -3.99 7.72
N GLU A 108 -2.91 -3.24 8.64
CA GLU A 108 -4.36 -2.98 8.62
C GLU A 108 -4.77 -2.16 7.39
N ARG A 109 -4.03 -1.08 7.11
CA ARG A 109 -4.34 -0.22 5.96
C ARG A 109 -4.04 -0.96 4.66
N LEU A 110 -2.99 -1.79 4.63
CA LEU A 110 -2.67 -2.63 3.48
C LEU A 110 -3.81 -3.60 3.13
N GLY A 111 -4.45 -4.22 4.13
CA GLY A 111 -5.60 -5.09 3.88
C GLY A 111 -6.75 -4.37 3.18
N MET A 112 -7.08 -3.15 3.63
CA MET A 112 -8.10 -2.31 2.98
C MET A 112 -7.67 -1.92 1.56
N LEU A 113 -6.40 -1.52 1.39
CA LEU A 113 -5.86 -1.15 0.08
C LEU A 113 -5.94 -2.31 -0.93
N LEU A 114 -5.66 -3.53 -0.50
CA LEU A 114 -5.84 -4.71 -1.34
C LEU A 114 -7.32 -4.90 -1.70
N ALA A 115 -8.24 -4.86 -0.72
CA ALA A 115 -9.67 -5.02 -0.99
C ALA A 115 -10.22 -3.96 -1.96
N ASP A 116 -9.80 -2.71 -1.80
CA ASP A 116 -10.23 -1.59 -2.64
C ASP A 116 -9.67 -1.68 -4.08
N ASN A 117 -8.59 -2.45 -4.31
CA ASN A 117 -7.87 -2.52 -5.59
C ASN A 117 -7.85 -3.94 -6.18
N ALA A 118 -8.98 -4.65 -6.07
CA ALA A 118 -9.14 -6.01 -6.63
C ALA A 118 -8.05 -7.00 -6.17
N GLU A 119 -7.63 -6.86 -4.92
CA GLU A 119 -6.66 -7.69 -4.23
C GLU A 119 -5.23 -7.60 -4.79
N VAL A 120 -4.92 -6.57 -5.60
CA VAL A 120 -3.60 -6.34 -6.17
C VAL A 120 -3.02 -5.01 -5.68
N MET A 121 -1.79 -5.02 -5.21
CA MET A 121 -1.09 -3.81 -4.76
C MET A 121 0.42 -3.91 -4.96
N ALA A 122 1.09 -2.77 -5.17
CA ALA A 122 2.54 -2.67 -5.09
C ALA A 122 2.99 -1.87 -3.86
N TRP A 123 4.04 -2.33 -3.18
CA TRP A 123 4.73 -1.59 -2.14
C TRP A 123 6.11 -1.17 -2.64
N LEU A 124 6.27 0.10 -2.99
CA LEU A 124 7.49 0.63 -3.57
C LEU A 124 8.14 1.66 -2.64
N SER A 125 9.40 1.43 -2.25
CA SER A 125 10.12 2.34 -1.37
C SER A 125 11.62 2.36 -1.64
N SER A 126 12.23 3.55 -1.65
CA SER A 126 13.68 3.73 -1.74
C SER A 126 14.40 3.52 -0.40
N GLU A 127 13.67 3.05 0.61
CA GLU A 127 14.15 2.76 1.95
C GLU A 127 13.66 1.40 2.45
N GLY A 128 14.20 0.97 3.60
CA GLY A 128 13.80 -0.26 4.28
C GLY A 128 12.76 -0.05 5.39
N GLY A 129 12.12 1.11 5.49
CA GLY A 129 11.16 1.42 6.55
C GLY A 129 9.99 0.43 6.66
N VAL A 130 9.63 -0.22 5.54
CA VAL A 130 8.64 -1.32 5.52
C VAL A 130 8.96 -2.41 6.53
N PHE A 131 10.23 -2.75 6.72
CA PHE A 131 10.60 -3.82 7.63
C PHE A 131 10.38 -3.43 9.09
N ASP A 132 10.51 -2.15 9.44
CA ASP A 132 10.20 -1.69 10.79
C ASP A 132 8.68 -1.65 11.03
N LEU A 133 7.90 -1.27 10.02
CA LEU A 133 6.43 -1.31 10.07
C LEU A 133 5.94 -2.73 10.32
N LEU A 134 6.43 -3.67 9.52
CA LEU A 134 6.18 -5.10 9.64
C LEU A 134 6.70 -5.69 10.96
N GLY A 135 7.76 -5.10 11.52
CA GLY A 135 8.33 -5.46 12.80
C GLY A 135 7.55 -4.94 14.00
N GLY A 136 6.41 -4.27 13.79
CA GLY A 136 5.56 -3.79 14.85
C GLY A 136 5.99 -2.44 15.42
N ARG A 137 6.62 -1.56 14.63
CA ARG A 137 6.93 -0.16 15.02
C ARG A 137 5.74 0.55 15.67
N TYR A 138 4.52 0.23 15.25
CA TYR A 138 3.27 0.78 15.79
C TYR A 138 2.44 -0.19 16.64
N SER A 139 2.96 -1.39 16.91
CA SER A 139 2.24 -2.48 17.59
C SER A 139 3.01 -3.01 18.80
N ASN A 140 3.69 -2.11 19.53
CA ASN A 140 4.54 -2.45 20.69
C ASN A 140 5.60 -3.52 20.37
N GLY A 141 6.13 -3.53 19.14
CA GLY A 141 7.15 -4.48 18.71
C GLY A 141 6.62 -5.89 18.39
N ILE A 142 5.30 -6.09 18.34
CA ILE A 142 4.70 -7.35 17.89
C ILE A 142 4.69 -7.33 16.35
N PRO A 143 5.45 -8.22 15.69
CA PRO A 143 5.47 -8.26 14.23
C PRO A 143 4.13 -8.76 13.69
N ASN A 144 3.63 -8.11 12.64
CA ASN A 144 2.45 -8.53 11.91
C ASN A 144 2.84 -8.73 10.44
N LEU A 145 3.16 -9.98 10.10
CA LEU A 145 3.66 -10.36 8.79
C LEU A 145 2.64 -11.15 7.98
N ASP A 146 1.57 -11.64 8.60
CA ASP A 146 0.77 -12.74 8.05
C ASP A 146 0.10 -12.35 6.73
N LEU A 147 -0.51 -11.16 6.66
CA LEU A 147 -1.08 -10.63 5.43
C LEU A 147 -0.03 -10.53 4.31
N VAL A 148 1.14 -9.99 4.61
CA VAL A 148 2.22 -9.81 3.61
C VAL A 148 2.74 -11.16 3.14
N LEU A 149 2.97 -12.11 4.05
CA LEU A 149 3.43 -13.46 3.70
C LEU A 149 2.41 -14.22 2.86
N LYS A 150 1.12 -14.08 3.14
CA LYS A 150 0.04 -14.68 2.34
C LYS A 150 -0.10 -14.01 0.98
N ALA A 151 0.06 -12.69 0.93
CA ALA A 151 0.01 -11.92 -0.31
C ALA A 151 1.20 -12.20 -1.25
N HIS A 152 2.26 -12.87 -0.76
CA HIS A 152 3.30 -13.43 -1.62
C HIS A 152 2.78 -14.62 -2.42
N SER A 153 2.04 -15.53 -1.78
CA SER A 153 1.59 -16.79 -2.35
C SER A 153 0.19 -16.75 -2.96
N GLY A 154 -0.57 -15.67 -2.73
CA GLY A 154 -1.98 -15.58 -3.12
C GLY A 154 -2.93 -16.33 -2.18
N ASP A 155 -2.49 -16.60 -0.94
CA ASP A 155 -3.29 -17.32 0.04
C ASP A 155 -4.40 -16.42 0.61
N PRO A 156 -5.62 -16.95 0.81
CA PRO A 156 -6.73 -16.17 1.33
C PRO A 156 -6.45 -15.65 2.75
N GLU A 157 -6.95 -14.45 3.02
CA GLU A 157 -6.83 -13.78 4.32
C GLU A 157 -8.17 -13.20 4.76
N ARG A 158 -8.45 -13.36 6.05
CA ARG A 158 -9.64 -12.79 6.70
C ARG A 158 -9.19 -11.95 7.87
N VAL A 159 -9.46 -10.65 7.80
CA VAL A 159 -9.08 -9.69 8.82
C VAL A 159 -10.34 -9.23 9.54
N ASP A 160 -10.62 -9.85 10.67
CA ASP A 160 -11.68 -9.45 11.58
C ASP A 160 -11.15 -8.45 12.62
N ARG A 161 -11.77 -7.27 12.71
CA ARG A 161 -11.40 -6.25 13.69
C ARG A 161 -12.63 -5.69 14.39
N THR A 162 -12.51 -5.52 15.69
CA THR A 162 -13.53 -4.84 16.48
C THR A 162 -13.74 -3.41 15.97
N GLY A 163 -14.98 -3.06 15.62
CA GLY A 163 -15.36 -1.70 15.24
C GLY A 163 -15.09 -1.32 13.78
N ARG A 164 -14.68 -2.25 12.92
CA ARG A 164 -14.58 -2.03 11.46
C ARG A 164 -15.21 -3.20 10.69
N PRO A 165 -15.72 -2.97 9.48
CA PRO A 165 -16.12 -4.06 8.60
C PRO A 165 -14.97 -5.03 8.39
N PRO A 166 -15.23 -6.36 8.41
CA PRO A 166 -14.19 -7.35 8.14
C PRO A 166 -13.70 -7.22 6.70
N VAL A 167 -12.41 -7.47 6.50
CA VAL A 167 -11.80 -7.50 5.16
C VAL A 167 -11.56 -8.95 4.79
N PHE A 168 -12.15 -9.37 3.66
CA PHE A 168 -11.98 -10.71 3.10
C PHE A 168 -11.21 -10.60 1.79
N LEU A 169 -10.07 -11.27 1.72
CA LEU A 169 -9.20 -11.35 0.54
C LEU A 169 -9.14 -12.81 0.10
N ALA A 170 -9.49 -13.10 -1.15
CA ALA A 170 -9.49 -14.45 -1.70
C ALA A 170 -8.10 -14.87 -2.22
N HIS A 171 -7.47 -13.97 -2.97
CA HIS A 171 -6.21 -14.12 -3.69
C HIS A 171 -5.41 -12.80 -3.65
N PRO A 172 -4.98 -12.32 -2.46
CA PRO A 172 -4.18 -11.12 -2.34
C PRO A 172 -2.82 -11.28 -3.02
N LEU A 173 -2.44 -10.32 -3.86
CA LEU A 173 -1.17 -10.29 -4.57
C LEU A 173 -0.44 -8.98 -4.27
N LEU A 174 0.71 -9.10 -3.59
CA LEU A 174 1.54 -7.96 -3.23
C LEU A 174 2.88 -8.04 -3.95
N THR A 175 3.17 -7.05 -4.80
CA THR A 175 4.52 -6.81 -5.34
C THR A 175 5.28 -5.89 -4.40
N ILE A 176 6.54 -6.19 -4.10
CA ILE A 176 7.37 -5.36 -3.21
C ILE A 176 8.65 -4.96 -3.96
N GLY A 177 8.92 -3.67 -4.03
CA GLY A 177 10.14 -3.12 -4.64
C GLY A 177 10.84 -2.18 -3.66
N LEU A 178 11.97 -2.62 -3.10
CA LEU A 178 12.70 -1.88 -2.08
C LEU A 178 14.11 -1.54 -2.53
N SER A 179 14.61 -0.40 -2.07
CA SER A 179 16.03 -0.06 -2.19
C SER A 179 16.69 0.30 -0.85
N PRO A 180 16.70 -0.62 0.12
CA PRO A 180 17.23 -0.35 1.46
C PRO A 180 18.74 -0.12 1.41
N GLN A 181 19.28 0.44 2.48
CA GLN A 181 20.73 0.42 2.66
C GLN A 181 21.18 -0.99 3.08
N PRO A 182 22.40 -1.45 2.71
CA PRO A 182 22.85 -2.82 3.03
C PRO A 182 22.81 -3.18 4.52
N GLU A 183 23.07 -2.23 5.41
CA GLU A 183 23.03 -2.43 6.86
C GLU A 183 21.62 -2.71 7.39
N VAL A 184 20.58 -2.19 6.73
CA VAL A 184 19.19 -2.51 7.08
C VAL A 184 18.93 -4.00 6.87
N LEU A 185 19.38 -4.56 5.74
CA LEU A 185 19.24 -6.00 5.48
C LEU A 185 20.05 -6.86 6.46
N ARG A 186 21.27 -6.42 6.82
CA ARG A 186 22.08 -7.10 7.84
C ARG A 186 21.36 -7.15 9.18
N GLY A 187 20.88 -6.01 9.67
CA GLY A 187 20.16 -5.94 10.94
C GLY A 187 18.87 -6.77 10.96
N LEU A 188 18.19 -6.93 9.83
CA LEU A 188 17.00 -7.79 9.73
C LEU A 188 17.33 -9.28 9.82
N SER A 189 18.48 -9.70 9.30
CA SER A 189 18.92 -11.10 9.39
C SER A 189 19.21 -11.54 10.82
N GLU A 190 19.50 -10.58 11.71
CA GLU A 190 19.76 -10.79 13.14
C GLU A 190 18.47 -10.81 13.98
N LYS A 191 17.34 -10.32 13.44
CA LYS A 191 16.04 -10.31 14.14
C LYS A 191 15.33 -11.68 14.02
N PRO A 192 15.09 -12.41 15.14
CA PRO A 192 14.50 -13.75 15.09
C PRO A 192 13.14 -13.82 14.37
N GLY A 193 12.29 -12.80 14.54
CA GLY A 193 10.96 -12.74 13.92
C GLY A 193 10.96 -12.67 12.39
N PHE A 194 12.02 -12.13 11.79
CA PHE A 194 12.15 -11.98 10.34
C PHE A 194 12.82 -13.18 9.68
N ARG A 195 13.81 -13.76 10.35
CA ARG A 195 14.52 -14.97 9.89
C ARG A 195 13.65 -16.22 9.97
N GLY A 196 12.90 -16.40 11.06
CA GLY A 196 12.12 -17.61 11.32
C GLY A 196 10.82 -17.74 10.53
N ARG A 197 10.22 -16.63 10.05
CA ARG A 197 8.94 -16.62 9.32
C ARG A 197 9.08 -16.61 7.79
N GLY A 198 10.32 -16.69 7.30
CA GLY A 198 10.61 -16.81 5.87
C GLY A 198 10.38 -15.53 5.05
N LEU A 199 10.20 -14.36 5.67
CA LEU A 199 10.01 -13.10 4.94
C LEU A 199 11.21 -12.81 4.04
N LEU A 200 12.42 -12.86 4.60
CA LEU A 200 13.66 -12.58 3.87
C LEU A 200 13.93 -13.58 2.74
N ALA A 201 13.50 -14.84 2.91
CA ALA A 201 13.69 -15.88 1.90
C ALA A 201 12.86 -15.67 0.61
N ARG A 202 11.85 -14.80 0.65
CA ARG A 202 10.97 -14.49 -0.49
C ARG A 202 11.51 -13.37 -1.40
N PHE A 203 12.52 -12.63 -0.95
CA PHE A 203 13.07 -11.53 -1.74
C PHE A 203 14.13 -11.99 -2.73
N LEU A 204 14.05 -11.45 -3.94
CA LEU A 204 15.13 -11.42 -4.91
C LEU A 204 16.06 -10.26 -4.55
N TYR A 205 17.30 -10.59 -4.18
CA TYR A 205 18.28 -9.61 -3.74
C TYR A 205 19.23 -9.20 -4.87
N PHE A 206 19.48 -7.91 -4.98
CA PHE A 206 20.49 -7.35 -5.88
C PHE A 206 21.39 -6.37 -5.14
N PHE A 207 22.70 -6.54 -5.26
CA PHE A 207 23.74 -5.71 -4.62
C PHE A 207 24.64 -5.10 -5.70
N PRO A 208 24.16 -4.08 -6.43
CA PRO A 208 24.98 -3.43 -7.45
C PRO A 208 26.16 -2.68 -6.84
N LEU A 209 27.24 -2.58 -7.60
CA LEU A 209 28.32 -1.65 -7.27
C LEU A 209 27.77 -0.22 -7.32
N SER A 210 28.18 0.60 -6.35
CA SER A 210 27.83 2.01 -6.29
C SER A 210 28.40 2.74 -7.52
N PRO A 211 27.57 3.36 -8.38
CA PRO A 211 28.06 4.22 -9.47
C PRO A 211 28.74 5.52 -8.98
N LEU A 212 28.64 5.84 -7.69
CA LEU A 212 29.36 6.96 -7.10
C LEU A 212 30.86 6.64 -7.02
N GLY A 213 31.71 7.49 -7.61
CA GLY A 213 33.14 7.51 -7.28
C GLY A 213 34.14 7.27 -8.42
N TYR A 214 33.75 7.23 -9.69
CA TYR A 214 34.73 7.15 -10.81
C TYR A 214 35.15 8.51 -11.38
N ARG A 215 35.11 9.60 -10.61
CA ARG A 215 35.76 10.84 -11.04
C ARG A 215 37.26 10.65 -10.91
N ALA A 216 37.94 10.43 -12.03
CA ALA A 216 39.35 10.75 -12.12
C ALA A 216 39.48 12.25 -11.83
N LEU A 217 40.02 12.58 -10.66
CA LEU A 217 40.40 13.96 -10.32
C LEU A 217 41.66 14.32 -11.11
N THR A 218 41.57 14.34 -12.44
CA THR A 218 42.55 15.07 -13.26
C THR A 218 42.23 16.54 -13.12
N ALA A 219 42.81 17.17 -12.09
CA ALA A 219 42.94 18.61 -12.07
C ALA A 219 43.91 19.00 -13.21
N PRO A 220 43.56 19.93 -14.11
CA PRO A 220 44.58 20.55 -14.96
C PRO A 220 45.64 21.17 -14.04
N PRO A 221 46.95 21.06 -14.35
CA PRO A 221 47.99 21.69 -13.55
C PRO A 221 47.66 23.18 -13.42
N HIS A 222 47.70 23.68 -12.18
CA HIS A 222 47.50 25.09 -11.93
C HIS A 222 48.60 25.86 -12.69
N PRO A 223 48.27 26.81 -13.59
CA PRO A 223 49.28 27.67 -14.19
C PRO A 223 49.80 28.57 -13.07
N GLY A 224 50.96 28.25 -12.50
CA GLY A 224 51.55 29.05 -11.42
C GLY A 224 52.58 28.37 -10.52
N CYS A 225 52.64 27.03 -10.44
CA CYS A 225 53.74 26.37 -9.73
C CYS A 225 54.98 26.29 -10.64
N HIS A 226 55.81 27.32 -10.59
CA HIS A 226 57.22 27.20 -10.94
C HIS A 226 57.90 26.30 -9.90
N ASP A 227 58.51 25.22 -10.38
CA ASP A 227 59.38 24.33 -9.61
C ASP A 227 60.68 25.11 -9.28
N PRO A 228 60.97 25.45 -8.01
CA PRO A 228 62.23 26.08 -7.66
C PRO A 228 63.26 24.96 -7.40
N GLY A 229 63.83 24.41 -8.47
CA GLY A 229 64.81 23.34 -8.31
C GLY A 229 65.38 22.81 -9.62
N LEU A 230 66.23 23.60 -10.27
CA LEU A 230 67.42 23.16 -11.02
C LEU A 230 68.40 24.33 -11.14
#